data_AF-A0A443S469-F1
#
_entry.id   AF-A0A443S469-F1
#
_cell.length_a   1.000
_cell.length_b   1.000
_cell.length_c   1.000
_cell.angle_alpha   90.00
_cell.angle_beta   90.00
_cell.angle_gamma   90.00
#
_symmetry.space_group_name_H-M   'P 1'
#
loop_
_entity.id
_entity.type
_entity.pdbx_description
1 polymer ?
#
loop_
_entity_poly.entity_id
_entity_poly.type
_entity_poly.pdbx_seq_one_letter_code
_entity_poly.pdbx_strand_id
1 'polypeptide(L)'
;MNISGDVIIDKVQYRVEPLYIDNSAKMNLALMPSTFYNPIIPFNHDISGKIVPGFMVYVSGRPGSFPFRFKFEFKDDTKVFFQFDVRFDECTVVRNHRDNGWAKEERDLTHFPFSPGVGFDMIFYVRDVDFMVAVNGQHFVNFTHRLLPLSDIKYFNINGDVAVTSLRFCD
;
A
#
# COMPACT_ATOMS: atom_id res chain seq x y z
N MET A 1 2.60 -28.72 3.67
CA MET A 1 2.03 -29.76 2.77
C MET A 1 2.99 -29.94 1.61
N ASN A 2 3.27 -31.17 1.19
CA ASN A 2 4.02 -31.46 -0.03
C ASN A 2 3.09 -32.19 -1.00
N ILE A 3 3.05 -31.76 -2.25
CA ILE A 3 2.20 -32.35 -3.30
C ILE A 3 3.12 -32.69 -4.47
N SER A 4 3.04 -33.94 -4.94
CA SER A 4 3.87 -34.43 -6.05
C SER A 4 3.10 -35.42 -6.91
N GLY A 5 3.46 -35.49 -8.20
CA GLY A 5 2.76 -36.22 -9.25
C GLY A 5 1.97 -35.27 -10.17
N ASP A 6 1.38 -35.80 -11.24
CA ASP A 6 0.55 -35.02 -12.16
C ASP A 6 -0.84 -34.77 -11.56
N VAL A 7 -1.02 -33.57 -11.00
CA VAL A 7 -2.25 -33.17 -10.31
C VAL A 7 -2.65 -31.74 -10.72
N ILE A 8 -3.95 -31.52 -10.94
CA ILE A 8 -4.53 -30.18 -11.10
C ILE A 8 -5.17 -29.80 -9.76
N ILE A 9 -4.72 -28.68 -9.19
CA ILE A 9 -5.17 -28.19 -7.88
C ILE A 9 -5.96 -26.90 -8.09
N ASP A 10 -7.27 -26.96 -7.85
CA ASP A 10 -8.13 -25.79 -8.02
C ASP A 10 -8.08 -24.83 -6.81
N LYS A 11 -7.85 -25.34 -5.59
CA LYS A 11 -7.70 -24.51 -4.38
C LYS A 11 -7.02 -25.26 -3.23
N VAL A 12 -6.10 -24.59 -2.53
CA VAL A 12 -5.60 -25.01 -1.21
C VAL A 12 -5.96 -23.93 -0.20
N GLN A 13 -6.62 -24.31 0.89
CA GLN A 13 -6.98 -23.40 1.97
C GLN A 13 -6.58 -23.99 3.32
N TYR A 14 -5.83 -23.21 4.11
CA TYR A 14 -5.53 -23.52 5.50
C TYR A 14 -6.46 -22.72 6.40
N ARG A 15 -7.10 -23.39 7.36
CA ARG A 15 -7.85 -22.74 8.44
C ARG A 15 -7.22 -23.15 9.76
N VAL A 16 -6.75 -22.16 10.52
CA VAL A 16 -6.34 -22.36 11.91
C VAL A 16 -7.58 -22.05 12.76
N GLU A 17 -8.18 -23.08 13.35
CA GLU A 17 -9.20 -22.88 14.39
C GLU A 17 -8.51 -22.30 15.64
N PRO A 18 -9.05 -21.28 16.32
CA PRO A 18 -8.43 -20.77 17.53
C PRO A 18 -8.64 -21.79 18.65
N LEU A 19 -7.60 -22.57 18.95
CA LEU A 19 -7.48 -23.30 20.22
C LEU A 19 -7.52 -22.26 21.34
N TYR A 20 -8.32 -22.48 22.38
CA TYR A 20 -8.45 -21.61 23.56
C TYR A 20 -7.07 -21.05 24.01
N ILE A 21 -6.88 -19.73 23.92
CA ILE A 21 -5.57 -19.11 24.20
C ILE A 21 -5.58 -18.31 25.50
N ASP A 22 -4.66 -18.71 26.38
CA ASP A 22 -4.07 -17.94 27.47
C ASP A 22 -3.59 -16.53 27.02
N ASN A 23 -3.76 -15.54 27.89
CA ASN A 23 -3.50 -14.12 27.63
C ASN A 23 -2.03 -13.78 27.32
N SER A 24 -1.10 -14.73 27.47
CA SER A 24 0.32 -14.57 27.15
C SER A 24 0.63 -14.60 25.64
N ALA A 25 -0.21 -15.21 24.79
CA ALA A 25 0.07 -15.32 23.35
C ALA A 25 -0.41 -14.13 22.50
N LYS A 26 -1.13 -13.16 23.08
CA LYS A 26 -1.51 -11.91 22.38
C LYS A 26 -0.31 -11.09 21.92
N MET A 27 0.88 -11.32 22.50
CA MET A 27 2.09 -10.57 22.17
C MET A 27 2.79 -11.07 20.88
N ASN A 28 2.46 -12.26 20.37
CA ASN A 28 3.17 -12.87 19.23
C ASN A 28 2.39 -12.88 17.90
N LEU A 29 1.14 -12.44 17.86
CA LEU A 29 0.38 -12.25 16.61
C LEU A 29 0.72 -10.95 15.87
N ALA A 30 1.38 -10.02 16.54
CA ALA A 30 1.76 -8.71 15.98
C ALA A 30 2.96 -8.75 15.03
N LEU A 31 3.71 -9.87 14.99
CA LEU A 31 5.00 -9.98 14.27
C LEU A 31 4.92 -10.67 12.89
N MET A 32 3.71 -10.95 12.39
CA MET A 32 3.54 -11.50 11.05
C MET A 32 3.28 -10.33 10.09
N PRO A 33 4.11 -10.13 9.04
CA PRO A 33 3.82 -9.10 8.04
C PRO A 33 2.44 -9.37 7.46
N SER A 34 1.51 -8.41 7.63
CA SER A 34 0.15 -8.57 7.13
C SER A 34 0.21 -8.56 5.61
N THR A 35 0.13 -9.76 5.02
CA THR A 35 0.15 -9.94 3.58
C THR A 35 -1.26 -10.25 3.11
N PHE A 36 -1.75 -9.46 2.17
CA PHE A 36 -3.02 -9.63 1.48
C PHE A 36 -2.74 -10.05 0.04
N TYR A 37 -3.44 -11.07 -0.43
CA TYR A 37 -3.37 -11.51 -1.82
C TYR A 37 -4.70 -11.21 -2.51
N ASN A 38 -4.62 -10.61 -3.69
CA ASN A 38 -5.77 -10.22 -4.50
C ASN A 38 -6.86 -9.47 -3.70
N PRO A 39 -6.52 -8.43 -2.90
CA PRO A 39 -7.54 -7.68 -2.17
C PRO A 39 -8.54 -7.00 -3.13
N ILE A 40 -9.80 -6.93 -2.71
CA ILE A 40 -10.84 -6.21 -3.44
C ILE A 40 -10.58 -4.70 -3.30
N ILE A 41 -10.69 -3.97 -4.41
CA ILE A 41 -10.55 -2.51 -4.47
C ILE A 41 -11.97 -1.89 -4.53
N PRO A 42 -12.30 -0.88 -3.69
CA PRO A 42 -11.41 -0.17 -2.77
C PRO A 42 -10.99 -1.00 -1.55
N PHE A 43 -9.73 -0.85 -1.16
CA PHE A 43 -9.13 -1.52 -0.01
C PHE A 43 -8.85 -0.50 1.09
N ASN A 44 -9.14 -0.85 2.34
CA ASN A 44 -8.84 -0.02 3.51
C ASN A 44 -8.33 -0.93 4.64
N HIS A 45 -7.10 -0.71 5.09
CA HIS A 45 -6.49 -1.50 6.15
C HIS A 45 -6.02 -0.63 7.31
N ASP A 46 -6.33 -1.07 8.52
CA ASP A 46 -5.89 -0.45 9.76
C ASP A 46 -4.40 -0.72 10.00
N ILE A 47 -3.63 0.36 10.07
CA ILE A 47 -2.20 0.44 10.33
C ILE A 47 -1.91 1.34 11.56
N SER A 48 -2.93 1.59 12.39
CA SER A 48 -2.84 2.44 13.58
C SER A 48 -1.70 1.96 14.49
N GLY A 49 -0.86 2.89 14.92
CA GLY A 49 0.26 2.62 15.82
C GLY A 49 1.46 1.90 15.18
N LYS A 50 1.42 1.61 13.87
CA LYS A 50 2.53 0.93 13.17
C LYS A 50 3.47 1.89 12.43
N ILE A 51 3.02 3.11 12.15
CA ILE A 51 3.79 4.04 11.31
C ILE A 51 4.92 4.69 12.12
N VAL A 52 6.14 4.23 11.82
CA VAL A 52 7.41 4.77 12.31
C VAL A 52 8.43 4.77 11.16
N PRO A 53 9.51 5.58 11.24
CA PRO A 53 10.64 5.44 10.32
C PRO A 53 11.13 4.00 10.27
N GLY A 54 11.26 3.43 9.07
CA GLY A 54 11.50 2.00 8.88
C GLY A 54 10.31 1.26 8.27
N PHE A 55 9.07 1.73 8.51
CA PHE A 55 7.87 1.07 8.03
C PHE A 55 7.80 1.02 6.50
N MET A 56 7.43 -0.13 5.95
CA MET A 56 7.33 -0.37 4.51
C MET A 56 5.97 -0.96 4.11
N VAL A 57 5.46 -0.51 2.97
CA VAL A 57 4.34 -1.14 2.27
C VAL A 57 4.80 -1.58 0.89
N TYR A 58 4.79 -2.88 0.65
CA TYR A 58 5.07 -3.47 -0.66
C TYR A 58 3.75 -3.71 -1.38
N VAL A 59 3.67 -3.27 -2.63
CA VAL A 59 2.49 -3.41 -3.50
C VAL A 59 2.93 -4.02 -4.82
N SER A 60 2.40 -5.19 -5.16
CA SER A 60 2.42 -5.71 -6.53
C SER A 60 1.03 -5.52 -7.12
N GLY A 61 0.95 -4.86 -8.28
CA GLY A 61 -0.32 -4.51 -8.88
C GLY A 61 -0.25 -4.37 -10.39
N ARG A 62 -1.41 -4.13 -10.99
CA ARG A 62 -1.57 -3.96 -12.44
C ARG A 62 -2.71 -2.96 -12.68
N PRO A 63 -2.48 -1.84 -13.38
CA PRO A 63 -3.56 -0.97 -13.81
C PRO A 63 -4.55 -1.72 -14.71
N GLY A 64 -5.81 -1.29 -14.73
CA GLY A 64 -6.79 -1.81 -15.69
C GLY A 64 -6.33 -1.67 -17.15
N SER A 65 -7.07 -2.27 -18.08
CA SER A 65 -6.75 -2.15 -19.52
C SER A 65 -7.00 -0.74 -20.06
N PHE A 66 -7.90 0.02 -19.43
CA PHE A 66 -8.23 1.41 -19.76
C PHE A 66 -8.28 2.25 -18.48
N PRO A 67 -7.14 2.38 -17.77
CA PRO A 67 -7.13 3.03 -16.47
C PRO A 67 -7.26 4.54 -16.66
N PHE A 68 -8.12 5.17 -15.88
CA PHE A 68 -8.16 6.62 -15.75
C PHE A 68 -7.26 7.03 -14.60
N ARG A 69 -7.56 6.59 -13.38
CA ARG A 69 -6.81 6.96 -12.16
C ARG A 69 -6.84 5.87 -11.11
N PHE A 70 -5.77 5.76 -10.34
CA PHE A 70 -5.77 5.02 -9.07
C PHE A 70 -4.89 5.72 -8.04
N LYS A 71 -5.16 5.48 -6.76
CA LYS A 71 -4.45 6.14 -5.68
C LYS A 71 -4.19 5.24 -4.49
N PHE A 72 -3.13 5.60 -3.77
CA PHE A 72 -2.77 5.09 -2.46
C PHE A 72 -2.78 6.24 -1.47
N GLU A 73 -3.38 6.05 -0.31
CA GLU A 73 -3.48 7.08 0.72
C GLU A 73 -3.07 6.55 2.09
N PHE A 74 -2.20 7.29 2.77
CA PHE A 74 -1.99 7.19 4.22
C PHE A 74 -2.86 8.26 4.87
N LYS A 75 -3.82 7.86 5.71
CA LYS A 75 -4.86 8.77 6.22
C LYS A 75 -5.31 8.44 7.63
N ASP A 76 -5.92 9.41 8.27
CA ASP A 76 -6.80 9.19 9.43
C ASP A 76 -8.27 9.32 8.99
N ASP A 77 -9.20 9.45 9.95
CA ASP A 77 -10.63 9.57 9.69
C ASP A 77 -11.01 10.86 8.92
N THR A 78 -10.18 11.90 9.01
CA THR A 78 -10.41 13.26 8.52
C THR A 78 -9.35 13.76 7.53
N LYS A 79 -8.07 13.44 7.76
CA LYS A 79 -6.90 13.93 7.05
C LYS A 79 -6.29 12.87 6.15
N VAL A 80 -5.66 13.31 5.07
CA VAL A 80 -4.79 12.50 4.22
C VAL A 80 -3.37 13.00 4.41
N PHE A 81 -2.52 12.21 5.05
CA PHE A 81 -1.12 12.54 5.32
C PHE A 81 -0.28 12.48 4.06
N PHE A 82 -0.57 11.49 3.21
CA PHE A 82 0.07 11.32 1.93
C PHE A 82 -0.89 10.67 0.94
N GLN A 83 -1.18 11.37 -0.15
CA GLN A 83 -1.85 10.83 -1.33
C GLN A 83 -0.79 10.62 -2.42
N PHE A 84 -0.78 9.43 -3.02
CA PHE A 84 -0.08 9.12 -4.25
C PHE A 84 -1.13 8.78 -5.32
N ASP A 85 -1.47 9.75 -6.18
CA ASP A 85 -2.56 9.68 -7.15
C ASP A 85 -2.01 9.57 -8.57
N VAL A 86 -2.06 8.36 -9.13
CA VAL A 86 -1.59 8.02 -10.47
C VAL A 86 -2.66 8.39 -11.48
N ARG A 87 -2.33 9.29 -12.40
CA ARG A 87 -3.23 9.83 -13.42
C ARG A 87 -2.74 9.51 -14.82
N PHE A 88 -3.44 8.62 -15.52
CA PHE A 88 -3.09 8.24 -16.89
C PHE A 88 -3.47 9.31 -17.90
N ASP A 89 -4.52 10.08 -17.64
CA ASP A 89 -4.96 11.18 -18.49
C ASP A 89 -3.97 12.35 -18.53
N GLU A 90 -3.19 12.51 -17.46
CA GLU A 90 -2.17 13.55 -17.31
C GLU A 90 -0.73 12.99 -17.40
N CYS A 91 -0.56 11.66 -17.57
CA CYS A 91 0.72 10.95 -17.49
C CYS A 91 1.58 11.38 -16.29
N THR A 92 0.96 11.55 -15.13
CA THR A 92 1.60 12.09 -13.93
C THR A 92 1.17 11.38 -12.66
N VAL A 93 1.92 11.62 -11.59
CA VAL A 93 1.60 11.17 -10.25
C VAL A 93 1.53 12.40 -9.37
N VAL A 94 0.32 12.71 -8.91
CA VAL A 94 0.08 13.82 -8.01
C VAL A 94 0.33 13.36 -6.58
N ARG A 95 1.27 14.01 -5.91
CA ARG A 95 1.51 13.82 -4.47
C ARG A 95 0.96 15.00 -3.70
N ASN A 96 0.19 14.75 -2.66
CA ASN A 96 -0.39 15.81 -1.85
C ASN A 96 -0.76 15.32 -0.45
N HIS A 97 -1.17 16.25 0.42
CA HIS A 97 -1.86 15.97 1.68
C HIS A 97 -3.15 16.78 1.75
N ARG A 98 -4.04 16.39 2.65
CA ARG A 98 -5.31 17.06 2.92
C ARG A 98 -5.54 17.16 4.41
N ASP A 99 -5.75 18.37 4.91
CA ASP A 99 -6.28 18.63 6.24
C ASP A 99 -7.65 19.32 6.10
N ASN A 100 -7.72 20.64 6.28
CA ASN A 100 -8.90 21.47 6.00
C ASN A 100 -9.13 21.77 4.50
N GLY A 101 -8.55 20.95 3.62
CA GLY A 101 -8.48 21.18 2.18
C GLY A 101 -7.21 20.59 1.58
N TRP A 102 -7.16 20.49 0.26
CA TRP A 102 -5.98 20.03 -0.46
C TRP A 102 -4.91 21.12 -0.44
N ALA A 103 -3.67 20.73 -0.16
CA ALA A 103 -2.53 21.64 -0.24
C ALA A 103 -2.02 21.76 -1.70
N LYS A 104 -0.86 22.41 -1.86
CA LYS A 104 -0.18 22.48 -3.16
C LYS A 104 0.32 21.10 -3.59
N GLU A 105 -0.10 20.69 -4.78
CA GLU A 105 0.31 19.44 -5.42
C GLU A 105 1.82 19.43 -5.77
N GLU A 106 2.46 18.28 -5.62
CA GLU A 106 3.76 17.98 -6.25
C GLU A 106 3.53 17.06 -7.45
N ARG A 107 4.14 17.42 -8.59
CA ARG A 107 3.92 16.79 -9.91
C ARG A 107 5.20 16.55 -10.69
N ASP A 108 6.33 17.00 -10.16
CA ASP A 108 7.66 16.77 -10.73
C ASP A 108 7.95 15.27 -10.81
N LEU A 109 8.26 14.80 -12.02
CA LEU A 109 8.61 13.42 -12.32
C LEU A 109 9.74 13.40 -13.34
N THR A 110 10.64 12.43 -13.22
CA THR A 110 11.65 12.17 -14.27
C THR A 110 11.08 11.34 -15.43
N HIS A 111 10.09 10.50 -15.14
CA HIS A 111 9.36 9.66 -16.09
C HIS A 111 8.03 9.21 -15.47
N PHE A 112 7.12 8.65 -16.27
CA PHE A 112 5.88 8.03 -15.78
C PHE A 112 6.02 6.49 -15.85
N PRO A 113 6.05 5.76 -14.72
CA PRO A 113 6.45 4.35 -14.69
C PRO A 113 5.30 3.35 -14.86
N PHE A 114 4.08 3.82 -15.14
CA PHE A 114 2.89 2.96 -15.23
C PHE A 114 2.41 2.82 -16.67
N SER A 115 1.88 1.64 -17.02
CA SER A 115 1.31 1.36 -18.33
C SER A 115 0.00 0.57 -18.21
N PRO A 116 -1.02 0.85 -19.05
CA PRO A 116 -2.28 0.11 -19.03
C PRO A 116 -2.06 -1.40 -19.14
N GLY A 117 -2.64 -2.15 -18.21
CA GLY A 117 -2.53 -3.61 -18.21
C GLY A 117 -1.14 -4.20 -17.93
N VAL A 118 -0.13 -3.38 -17.59
CA VAL A 118 1.22 -3.87 -17.28
C VAL A 118 1.43 -3.89 -15.76
N GLY A 119 2.02 -4.97 -15.25
CA GLY A 119 2.30 -5.10 -13.83
C GLY A 119 3.36 -4.11 -13.34
N PHE A 120 3.28 -3.74 -12.06
CA PHE A 120 4.30 -2.98 -11.35
C PHE A 120 4.52 -3.57 -9.96
N ASP A 121 5.74 -3.39 -9.46
CA ASP A 121 6.08 -3.55 -8.06
C ASP A 121 6.42 -2.19 -7.47
N MET A 122 5.86 -1.86 -6.31
CA MET A 122 6.02 -0.56 -5.68
C MET A 122 6.26 -0.71 -4.18
N ILE A 123 7.08 0.19 -3.64
CA ILE A 123 7.39 0.28 -2.21
C ILE A 123 7.08 1.70 -1.74
N PHE A 124 6.27 1.82 -0.70
CA PHE A 124 6.24 3.01 0.15
C PHE A 124 7.16 2.77 1.34
N TYR A 125 8.15 3.63 1.53
CA TYR A 125 9.09 3.56 2.64
C TYR A 125 9.02 4.82 3.48
N VAL A 126 8.68 4.67 4.76
CA VAL A 126 8.59 5.78 5.70
C VAL A 126 9.98 6.06 6.26
N ARG A 127 10.51 7.26 5.99
CA ARG A 127 11.76 7.76 6.58
C ARG A 127 11.45 8.84 7.61
N ASP A 128 12.48 9.33 8.30
CA ASP A 128 12.32 10.38 9.31
C ASP A 128 11.72 11.68 8.75
N VAL A 129 12.00 11.99 7.48
CA VAL A 129 11.66 13.30 6.88
C VAL A 129 10.65 13.22 5.74
N ASP A 130 10.45 12.04 5.14
CA ASP A 130 9.58 11.88 3.99
C ASP A 130 9.05 10.44 3.81
N PHE A 131 8.07 10.31 2.91
CA PHE A 131 7.77 9.05 2.24
C PHE A 131 8.64 8.94 0.99
N MET A 132 9.46 7.90 0.91
CA MET A 132 10.16 7.53 -0.31
C MET A 132 9.34 6.49 -1.06
N VAL A 133 9.17 6.67 -2.37
CA VAL A 133 8.50 5.70 -3.23
C VAL A 133 9.49 5.15 -4.24
N ALA A 134 9.52 3.83 -4.37
CA ALA A 134 10.22 3.13 -5.43
C ALA A 134 9.22 2.34 -6.28
N VAL A 135 9.45 2.30 -7.61
CA VAL A 135 8.65 1.54 -8.56
C VAL A 135 9.59 0.67 -9.40
N ASN A 136 9.28 -0.60 -9.56
CA ASN A 136 10.05 -1.61 -10.29
C ASN A 136 11.53 -1.66 -9.88
N GLY A 137 11.78 -1.57 -8.57
CA GLY A 137 13.12 -1.62 -7.98
C GLY A 137 13.94 -0.34 -8.10
N GLN A 138 13.39 0.73 -8.67
CA GLN A 138 14.06 2.02 -8.83
C GLN A 138 13.41 3.09 -7.96
N HIS A 139 14.25 3.98 -7.39
CA HIS A 139 13.75 5.20 -6.75
C HIS A 139 12.90 5.99 -7.74
N PHE A 140 11.75 6.46 -7.29
CA PHE A 140 10.81 7.19 -8.13
C PHE A 140 10.60 8.63 -7.64
N VAL A 141 10.09 8.81 -6.42
CA VAL A 141 9.78 10.13 -5.85
C VAL A 141 9.94 10.12 -4.34
N ASN A 142 10.10 11.31 -3.78
CA ASN A 142 9.95 11.55 -2.34
C ASN A 142 8.75 12.47 -2.12
N PHE A 143 8.15 12.40 -0.94
CA PHE A 143 7.15 13.34 -0.46
C PHE A 143 7.42 13.68 1.00
N THR A 144 7.93 14.89 1.25
CA THR A 144 8.27 15.37 2.59
C THR A 144 7.06 15.31 3.52
N HIS A 145 7.26 14.87 4.76
CA HIS A 145 6.20 14.86 5.77
C HIS A 145 5.70 16.29 6.02
N ARG A 146 4.44 16.54 5.67
CA ARG A 146 3.79 17.85 5.87
C ARG A 146 2.81 17.86 7.03
N LEU A 147 2.29 16.69 7.41
CA LEU A 147 1.43 16.49 8.58
C LEU A 147 2.15 15.58 9.57
N LEU A 148 2.14 16.00 10.84
CA LEU A 148 2.74 15.31 11.97
C LEU A 148 1.77 15.38 13.17
N PRO A 149 1.84 14.42 14.10
CA PRO A 149 2.74 13.26 14.11
C PRO A 149 2.28 12.15 13.15
N LEU A 150 3.22 11.34 12.64
CA LEU A 150 2.89 10.20 11.77
C LEU A 150 2.11 9.09 12.50
N SER A 151 2.20 9.06 13.84
CA SER A 151 1.44 8.14 14.68
C SER A 151 -0.08 8.29 14.54
N ASP A 152 -0.55 9.41 14.01
CA ASP A 152 -1.97 9.67 13.79
C ASP A 152 -2.51 8.96 12.53
N ILE A 153 -1.63 8.45 11.65
CA ILE A 153 -2.05 7.66 10.50
C ILE A 153 -2.70 6.36 10.99
N LYS A 154 -3.95 6.15 10.58
CA LYS A 154 -4.74 4.98 10.95
C LYS A 154 -4.93 3.99 9.82
N TYR A 155 -5.01 4.48 8.57
CA TYR A 155 -5.38 3.63 7.45
C TYR A 155 -4.46 3.80 6.26
N PHE A 156 -4.21 2.67 5.59
CA PHE A 156 -3.73 2.61 4.22
C PHE A 156 -4.91 2.28 3.31
N ASN A 157 -5.22 3.20 2.39
CA ASN A 157 -6.31 3.07 1.43
C ASN A 157 -5.78 2.89 0.01
N ILE A 158 -6.47 2.07 -0.78
CA ILE A 158 -6.25 1.89 -2.22
C ILE A 158 -7.59 2.06 -2.92
N ASN A 159 -7.62 2.85 -3.99
CA ASN A 159 -8.84 3.07 -4.77
C ASN A 159 -8.52 3.34 -6.26
N GLY A 160 -9.51 3.17 -7.13
CA GLY A 160 -9.43 3.43 -8.56
C GLY A 160 -9.05 2.21 -9.40
N ASP A 161 -8.58 2.48 -10.62
CA ASP A 161 -8.45 1.52 -11.73
C ASP A 161 -7.18 0.64 -11.63
N VAL A 162 -7.04 -0.08 -10.52
CA VAL A 162 -5.91 -0.97 -10.25
C VAL A 162 -6.39 -2.30 -9.67
N ALA A 163 -5.80 -3.40 -10.15
CA ALA A 163 -5.86 -4.70 -9.49
C ALA A 163 -4.57 -4.89 -8.68
N VAL A 164 -4.68 -5.21 -7.40
CA VAL A 164 -3.54 -5.52 -6.54
C VAL A 164 -3.43 -7.03 -6.42
N THR A 165 -2.27 -7.60 -6.68
CA THR A 165 -2.02 -9.04 -6.57
C THR A 165 -1.43 -9.41 -5.22
N SER A 166 -0.55 -8.56 -4.67
CA SER A 166 0.02 -8.72 -3.34
C SER A 166 0.20 -7.36 -2.66
N LEU A 167 -0.13 -7.29 -1.39
CA LEU A 167 0.08 -6.14 -0.52
C LEU A 167 0.68 -6.63 0.79
N ARG A 168 1.85 -6.13 1.18
CA ARG A 168 2.53 -6.53 2.43
C ARG A 168 2.94 -5.31 3.23
N PHE A 169 2.58 -5.30 4.51
CA PHE A 169 3.05 -4.32 5.48
C PHE A 169 4.20 -4.93 6.31
N CYS A 170 5.29 -4.19 6.46
CA CYS A 170 6.46 -4.57 7.26
C CYS A 170 6.79 -3.43 8.22
N ASP A 171 6.80 -3.75 9.50
CA ASP A 171 7.15 -2.89 10.64
C ASP A 171 8.60 -3.08 11.09
#